data_AF-A0A833U4I4-F1
#
_entry.id   AF-A0A833U4I4-F1
#
_cell.length_a   1.000
_cell.length_b   1.000
_cell.length_c   1.000
_cell.angle_alpha   90.00
_cell.angle_beta   90.00
_cell.angle_gamma   90.00
#
_symmetry.space_group_name_H-M   'P 1'
#
loop_
_entity.id
_entity.type
_entity.pdbx_description
1 polymer ?
#
loop_
_entity_poly.entity_id
_entity_poly.type
_entity_poly.pdbx_seq_one_letter_code
_entity_poly.pdbx_strand_id
1 'polypeptide(L)'
;MKAASVVGSQENRSEDPMFLEMETEKNGIDSPRSDLEQGERSNVVFSREGPLVMKESRLSSGCCCSVKKLKSRIIATESGVGSHERLGQEKKLSRQDRIELGRLFQDAVSSHDWELAESLIFLADPQTLNDALCITLDSIWFLSTKQELHGITGLIKKIISNGAYDFTRAALRTSFLASCVSACQSRTMSLADTVTVMAQRLHERLQECNGDEVLKAEAGAKVQKFTEWALKCIGFHSRCQGNKDRVSHSSAVEIQLQLSGFKTFLDLAGNQLTGKDFTEAFDAACFPLTLFSSSFDPGWATGISATAIQGLLGVLVEGGADNVNQCFLEASRFGSTELVRILLQIAQRNSLDVDVDLALGFASHYCKIGTMECLVEEGNAVAFLGPLMRAAERGCLQVVEWFVKRQCRDMELCLALTAATSSSQVGIAAYLLPHVPQHVLAALSIEILKAAGERSGGSLDGVAFLLRSDFLGDPAATYAVADSIARSDDEAVAPELRSFLQENWSEAAFLDGQRQGREHYMNLVRILKWGGSPICLRDLPGPLRVAIAYLPVYRECIKAGGRLMSQRLRGQFVEAVRRLGGGVLEEVNQGRELLAVLEHHLPPFLVQDFARGSI
;
A
#
# COMPACT_ATOMS: atom_id res chain seq x y z
N MET A 1 4.34 24.62 -35.49
CA MET A 1 3.25 25.22 -36.31
C MET A 1 3.28 24.55 -37.68
N LYS A 2 2.20 23.83 -38.08
CA LYS A 2 2.06 22.99 -39.30
C LYS A 2 3.08 21.82 -39.45
N ALA A 3 2.79 20.55 -39.71
CA ALA A 3 1.61 19.72 -40.10
C ALA A 3 1.79 19.04 -41.48
N ALA A 4 1.95 17.70 -41.45
CA ALA A 4 1.52 16.71 -42.44
C ALA A 4 1.66 15.33 -41.75
N SER A 5 0.64 14.50 -41.51
CA SER A 5 -0.34 13.88 -42.43
C SER A 5 0.26 12.80 -43.33
N VAL A 6 0.26 11.54 -42.86
CA VAL A 6 0.06 10.36 -43.71
C VAL A 6 -0.89 9.39 -43.01
N VAL A 7 -1.94 8.98 -43.73
CA VAL A 7 -2.90 7.94 -43.31
C VAL A 7 -2.27 6.56 -43.58
N GLY A 8 -2.35 5.65 -42.61
CA GLY A 8 -1.88 4.27 -42.75
C GLY A 8 -2.90 3.29 -42.18
N SER A 9 -3.67 2.65 -43.05
CA SER A 9 -4.62 1.59 -42.70
C SER A 9 -3.87 0.35 -42.20
N GLN A 10 -4.27 -0.24 -41.06
CA GLN A 10 -3.79 -1.56 -40.65
C GLN A 10 -4.93 -2.46 -40.16
N GLU A 11 -5.34 -3.31 -41.10
CA GLU A 11 -5.77 -4.71 -40.98
C GLU A 11 -6.27 -5.22 -39.62
N ASN A 12 -7.49 -5.79 -39.66
CA ASN A 12 -8.00 -6.70 -38.64
C ASN A 12 -7.01 -7.85 -38.39
N ARG A 13 -6.29 -7.82 -37.27
CA ARG A 13 -5.66 -9.03 -36.72
C ARG A 13 -6.72 -9.85 -36.00
N SER A 14 -6.93 -11.07 -36.48
CA SER A 14 -7.68 -12.10 -35.76
C SER A 14 -7.03 -12.36 -34.40
N GLU A 15 -7.83 -12.35 -33.34
CA GLU A 15 -7.39 -12.67 -31.98
C GLU A 15 -7.04 -14.16 -31.89
N ASP A 16 -5.76 -14.49 -31.72
CA ASP A 16 -5.31 -15.86 -31.39
C ASP A 16 -5.54 -16.14 -29.89
N PRO A 17 -6.36 -17.14 -29.52
CA PRO A 17 -6.60 -17.46 -28.11
C PRO A 17 -5.51 -18.40 -27.58
N MET A 18 -4.55 -17.83 -26.84
CA MET A 18 -3.50 -18.60 -26.18
C MET A 18 -4.05 -19.37 -24.96
N PHE A 19 -4.08 -20.70 -25.04
CA PHE A 19 -4.33 -21.59 -23.89
C PHE A 19 -3.02 -21.78 -23.12
N LEU A 20 -2.96 -21.27 -21.88
CA LEU A 20 -1.80 -21.40 -20.99
C LEU A 20 -2.02 -22.56 -20.02
N GLU A 21 -1.11 -23.52 -20.12
CA GLU A 21 -0.95 -24.64 -19.20
C GLU A 21 -0.34 -24.12 -17.89
N MET A 22 -0.77 -24.68 -16.74
CA MET A 22 -0.50 -24.11 -15.43
C MET A 22 0.52 -24.99 -14.69
N GLU A 23 1.81 -24.73 -14.91
CA GLU A 23 2.88 -25.47 -14.24
C GLU A 23 3.10 -24.96 -12.82
N THR A 24 2.93 -25.86 -11.84
CA THR A 24 3.42 -25.68 -10.46
C THR A 24 4.77 -26.38 -10.34
N GLU A 25 5.87 -25.64 -10.51
CA GLU A 25 7.21 -26.21 -10.38
C GLU A 25 7.50 -26.64 -8.93
N LYS A 26 7.93 -27.90 -8.78
CA LYS A 26 8.60 -28.37 -7.57
C LYS A 26 10.08 -27.97 -7.67
N ASN A 27 10.54 -27.10 -6.78
CA ASN A 27 11.94 -26.71 -6.70
C ASN A 27 12.87 -27.93 -6.52
N GLY A 28 13.62 -28.25 -7.57
CA GLY A 28 14.72 -29.21 -7.56
C GLY A 28 16.00 -28.51 -8.03
N ILE A 29 17.01 -28.47 -7.17
CA ILE A 29 18.30 -27.84 -7.44
C ILE A 29 19.12 -28.73 -8.38
N ASP A 30 19.61 -28.22 -9.50
CA ASP A 30 20.93 -28.57 -10.00
C ASP A 30 21.52 -27.53 -10.99
N SER A 31 22.85 -27.49 -11.07
CA SER A 31 23.64 -26.43 -11.74
C SER A 31 24.12 -26.79 -13.16
N PRO A 32 24.56 -25.82 -14.00
CA PRO A 32 24.50 -25.95 -15.46
C PRO A 32 25.77 -26.52 -16.13
N ARG A 33 25.60 -26.96 -17.39
CA ARG A 33 26.68 -27.07 -18.39
C ARG A 33 26.23 -26.50 -19.74
N SER A 34 27.21 -26.21 -20.59
CA SER A 34 27.20 -25.11 -21.56
C SER A 34 27.18 -25.55 -23.04
N ASP A 35 27.06 -24.53 -23.90
CA ASP A 35 27.75 -24.35 -25.20
C ASP A 35 27.08 -24.69 -26.55
N LEU A 36 27.02 -23.62 -27.39
CA LEU A 36 27.23 -23.54 -28.87
C LEU A 36 26.23 -24.29 -29.81
N GLU A 37 25.97 -23.93 -31.07
CA GLU A 37 26.13 -22.73 -31.93
C GLU A 37 25.14 -22.90 -33.13
N GLN A 38 24.37 -21.88 -33.55
CA GLN A 38 24.59 -21.00 -34.72
C GLN A 38 24.30 -21.60 -36.13
N GLY A 39 23.60 -20.80 -36.96
CA GLY A 39 23.42 -21.00 -38.42
C GLY A 39 22.02 -21.46 -38.87
N GLU A 40 21.48 -21.07 -40.02
CA GLU A 40 21.82 -19.92 -40.90
C GLU A 40 20.59 -19.58 -41.80
N ARG A 41 20.72 -18.59 -42.69
CA ARG A 41 19.59 -17.81 -43.26
C ARG A 41 19.45 -17.99 -44.77
N SER A 42 18.26 -18.38 -45.24
CA SER A 42 17.85 -18.30 -46.65
C SER A 42 16.45 -17.67 -46.81
N ASN A 43 15.97 -17.47 -48.04
CA ASN A 43 15.02 -16.38 -48.36
C ASN A 43 14.34 -16.57 -49.75
N VAL A 44 13.35 -15.70 -50.06
CA VAL A 44 12.73 -15.41 -51.38
C VAL A 44 11.82 -16.56 -51.93
N VAL A 45 10.55 -16.39 -52.34
CA VAL A 45 9.99 -15.61 -53.48
C VAL A 45 8.45 -15.48 -53.39
N PHE A 46 7.88 -14.37 -53.87
CA PHE A 46 6.46 -14.04 -54.00
C PHE A 46 5.80 -14.48 -55.34
N SER A 47 4.50 -14.81 -55.32
CA SER A 47 3.49 -14.63 -56.41
C SER A 47 2.12 -15.17 -55.96
N ARG A 48 0.92 -14.68 -56.33
CA ARG A 48 0.42 -13.42 -56.94
C ARG A 48 -1.13 -13.43 -56.80
N GLU A 49 -1.80 -12.27 -56.76
CA GLU A 49 -3.28 -12.13 -56.62
C GLU A 49 -4.08 -12.87 -57.72
N GLY A 50 -5.25 -13.48 -57.48
CA GLY A 50 -6.59 -12.90 -57.19
C GLY A 50 -7.66 -13.71 -58.00
N PRO A 51 -9.00 -13.45 -57.96
CA PRO A 51 -9.71 -12.29 -57.42
C PRO A 51 -10.88 -12.60 -56.44
N LEU A 52 -11.51 -11.54 -55.93
CA LEU A 52 -12.68 -11.54 -55.02
C LEU A 52 -14.02 -11.71 -55.75
N VAL A 53 -15.00 -12.37 -55.12
CA VAL A 53 -16.44 -12.24 -55.44
C VAL A 53 -17.26 -12.17 -54.14
N MET A 54 -18.12 -11.15 -54.01
CA MET A 54 -19.11 -11.04 -52.92
C MET A 54 -20.42 -11.75 -53.27
N LYS A 55 -21.06 -12.41 -52.29
CA LYS A 55 -22.40 -11.99 -51.78
C LYS A 55 -22.99 -12.84 -50.63
N GLU A 56 -23.61 -12.13 -49.69
CA GLU A 56 -24.86 -12.42 -48.96
C GLU A 56 -25.07 -13.76 -48.21
N SER A 57 -24.80 -13.67 -46.90
CA SER A 57 -25.74 -13.97 -45.80
C SER A 57 -26.83 -15.03 -45.98
N ARG A 58 -26.68 -16.16 -45.28
CA ARG A 58 -27.78 -16.80 -44.54
C ARG A 58 -27.35 -17.21 -43.13
N LEU A 59 -28.21 -16.90 -42.16
CA LEU A 59 -28.12 -17.31 -40.76
C LEU A 59 -28.41 -18.82 -40.61
N SER A 60 -28.04 -19.37 -39.45
CA SER A 60 -28.35 -20.74 -38.97
C SER A 60 -27.61 -21.91 -39.64
N SER A 61 -26.52 -22.35 -38.99
CA SER A 61 -26.07 -23.76 -38.82
C SER A 61 -24.56 -23.80 -38.48
N GLY A 62 -24.20 -23.41 -37.25
CA GLY A 62 -22.80 -23.14 -36.86
C GLY A 62 -22.33 -23.91 -35.62
N CYS A 63 -22.68 -25.19 -35.46
CA CYS A 63 -22.20 -26.00 -34.33
C CYS A 63 -21.97 -27.49 -34.67
N CYS A 64 -22.87 -28.12 -35.44
CA CYS A 64 -22.85 -29.57 -35.64
C CYS A 64 -21.61 -30.09 -36.43
N CYS A 65 -20.94 -29.26 -37.20
CA CYS A 65 -19.82 -29.66 -38.08
C CYS A 65 -18.49 -29.83 -37.34
N SER A 66 -18.18 -28.98 -36.35
CA SER A 66 -16.93 -29.06 -35.56
C SER A 66 -16.94 -30.29 -34.65
N VAL A 67 -18.03 -30.54 -33.93
CA VAL A 67 -18.16 -31.72 -33.05
C VAL A 67 -18.02 -33.03 -33.83
N LYS A 68 -18.61 -33.12 -35.03
CA LYS A 68 -18.46 -34.29 -35.92
C LYS A 68 -17.02 -34.45 -36.43
N LYS A 69 -16.34 -33.36 -36.77
CA LYS A 69 -14.93 -33.35 -37.21
C LYS A 69 -13.97 -33.76 -36.09
N LEU A 70 -14.21 -33.31 -34.86
CA LEU A 70 -13.44 -33.70 -33.68
C LEU A 70 -13.67 -35.19 -33.35
N LYS A 71 -14.94 -35.64 -33.29
CA LYS A 71 -15.27 -37.06 -33.12
C LYS A 71 -14.61 -37.93 -34.21
N SER A 72 -14.61 -37.49 -35.48
CA SER A 72 -13.96 -38.25 -36.55
C SER A 72 -12.43 -38.29 -36.45
N ARG A 73 -11.77 -37.24 -35.93
CA ARG A 73 -10.31 -37.25 -35.67
C ARG A 73 -9.95 -38.24 -34.56
N ILE A 74 -10.70 -38.23 -33.45
CA ILE A 74 -10.48 -39.11 -32.30
C ILE A 74 -10.70 -40.59 -32.72
N ILE A 75 -11.78 -40.87 -33.44
CA ILE A 75 -12.05 -42.23 -33.97
C ILE A 75 -10.99 -42.66 -34.99
N ALA A 76 -10.44 -41.74 -35.80
CA ALA A 76 -9.36 -42.03 -36.73
C ALA A 76 -8.00 -42.27 -36.05
N THR A 77 -7.83 -41.90 -34.77
CA THR A 77 -6.63 -42.26 -33.99
C THR A 77 -6.76 -43.64 -33.33
N GLU A 78 -7.98 -44.11 -33.08
CA GLU A 78 -8.25 -45.45 -32.53
C GLU A 78 -8.18 -46.59 -33.58
N SER A 79 -8.22 -46.29 -34.89
CA SER A 79 -8.22 -47.31 -35.96
C SER A 79 -6.82 -47.79 -36.40
N GLY A 80 -5.76 -47.35 -35.71
CA GLY A 80 -4.38 -47.72 -36.00
C GLY A 80 -3.89 -48.98 -35.26
N VAL A 81 -3.97 -50.14 -35.92
CA VAL A 81 -3.42 -51.46 -35.51
C VAL A 81 -4.20 -52.16 -34.39
N GLY A 82 -4.53 -53.43 -34.61
CA GLY A 82 -5.40 -54.23 -33.73
C GLY A 82 -4.70 -55.37 -32.98
N SER A 83 -5.52 -56.34 -32.57
CA SER A 83 -5.29 -57.48 -31.65
C SER A 83 -5.53 -57.18 -30.16
N HIS A 84 -6.19 -58.14 -29.49
CA HIS A 84 -6.63 -58.07 -28.10
C HIS A 84 -5.44 -58.01 -27.13
N GLU A 85 -5.37 -57.00 -26.27
CA GLU A 85 -5.31 -57.12 -24.80
C GLU A 85 -5.16 -55.75 -24.10
N ARG A 86 -5.63 -55.69 -22.84
CA ARG A 86 -5.50 -54.59 -21.85
C ARG A 86 -6.39 -53.34 -22.03
N LEU A 87 -7.40 -53.25 -21.15
CA LEU A 87 -7.86 -51.97 -20.62
C LEU A 87 -6.66 -51.20 -20.04
N GLY A 88 -6.57 -49.89 -20.28
CA GLY A 88 -5.59 -49.03 -19.59
C GLY A 88 -4.71 -48.11 -20.44
N GLN A 89 -5.05 -47.83 -21.70
CA GLN A 89 -4.46 -46.69 -22.41
C GLN A 89 -5.35 -45.46 -22.24
N GLU A 90 -4.86 -44.48 -21.48
CA GLU A 90 -5.49 -43.17 -21.34
C GLU A 90 -5.58 -42.48 -22.71
N LYS A 91 -6.76 -41.96 -23.07
CA LYS A 91 -7.02 -41.26 -24.33
C LYS A 91 -6.33 -39.90 -24.36
N LYS A 92 -5.00 -39.86 -24.54
CA LYS A 92 -4.22 -38.62 -24.49
C LYS A 92 -4.51 -37.76 -25.72
N LEU A 93 -5.34 -36.72 -25.57
CA LEU A 93 -5.70 -35.80 -26.64
C LEU A 93 -4.50 -34.96 -27.08
N SER A 94 -4.47 -34.54 -28.36
CA SER A 94 -3.47 -33.56 -28.81
C SER A 94 -3.75 -32.19 -28.19
N ARG A 95 -2.70 -31.36 -28.01
CA ARG A 95 -2.86 -29.99 -27.47
C ARG A 95 -3.91 -29.18 -28.23
N GLN A 96 -3.97 -29.33 -29.56
CA GLN A 96 -4.94 -28.60 -30.39
C GLN A 96 -6.37 -29.13 -30.20
N ASP A 97 -6.55 -30.45 -30.08
CA ASP A 97 -7.87 -31.05 -29.87
C ASP A 97 -8.40 -30.74 -28.45
N ARG A 98 -7.53 -30.66 -27.43
CA ARG A 98 -7.89 -30.16 -26.09
C ARG A 98 -8.41 -28.72 -26.13
N ILE A 99 -7.73 -27.83 -26.86
CA ILE A 99 -8.14 -26.43 -27.03
C ILE A 99 -9.47 -26.33 -27.78
N GLU A 100 -9.64 -27.11 -28.87
CA GLU A 100 -10.90 -27.13 -29.63
C GLU A 100 -12.06 -27.69 -28.79
N LEU A 101 -11.83 -28.74 -27.99
CA LEU A 101 -12.82 -29.33 -27.08
C LEU A 101 -13.18 -28.39 -25.93
N GLY A 102 -12.20 -27.78 -25.26
CA GLY A 102 -12.42 -26.83 -24.17
C GLY A 102 -13.22 -25.60 -24.62
N ARG A 103 -12.96 -25.09 -25.84
CA ARG A 103 -13.76 -24.01 -26.45
C ARG A 103 -15.21 -24.44 -26.71
N LEU A 104 -15.42 -25.60 -27.34
CA LEU A 104 -16.77 -26.12 -27.61
C LEU A 104 -17.55 -26.37 -26.30
N PHE A 105 -16.86 -26.78 -25.24
CA PHE A 105 -17.43 -26.96 -23.91
C PHE A 105 -17.80 -25.62 -23.26
N GLN A 106 -16.91 -24.62 -23.29
CA GLN A 106 -17.22 -23.25 -22.82
C GLN A 106 -18.40 -22.64 -23.58
N ASP A 107 -18.45 -22.79 -24.91
CA ASP A 107 -19.56 -22.30 -25.74
C ASP A 107 -20.90 -22.98 -25.35
N ALA A 108 -20.90 -24.30 -25.11
CA ALA A 108 -22.08 -25.05 -24.66
C ALA A 108 -22.55 -24.63 -23.26
N VAL A 109 -21.64 -24.52 -22.28
CA VAL A 109 -21.97 -24.08 -20.92
C VAL A 109 -22.47 -22.63 -20.89
N SER A 110 -21.83 -21.72 -21.63
CA SER A 110 -22.21 -20.29 -21.69
C SER A 110 -23.55 -20.06 -22.41
N SER A 111 -23.97 -20.99 -23.27
CA SER A 111 -25.28 -20.98 -23.93
C SER A 111 -26.34 -21.81 -23.20
N HIS A 112 -25.99 -22.46 -22.09
CA HIS A 112 -26.84 -23.36 -21.30
C HIS A 112 -27.33 -24.61 -22.06
N ASP A 113 -26.57 -25.06 -23.08
CA ASP A 113 -26.79 -26.32 -23.79
C ASP A 113 -26.16 -27.48 -22.99
N TRP A 114 -26.87 -27.90 -21.94
CA TRP A 114 -26.42 -28.94 -21.03
C TRP A 114 -26.26 -30.31 -21.73
N GLU A 115 -27.12 -30.63 -22.71
CA GLU A 115 -27.03 -31.90 -23.45
C GLU A 115 -25.75 -31.95 -24.30
N LEU A 116 -25.41 -30.85 -24.99
CA LEU A 116 -24.16 -30.75 -25.73
C LEU A 116 -22.97 -30.82 -24.78
N ALA A 117 -22.96 -30.05 -23.70
CA ALA A 117 -21.88 -30.04 -22.72
C ALA A 117 -21.61 -31.44 -22.13
N GLU A 118 -22.67 -32.16 -21.73
CA GLU A 118 -22.57 -33.55 -21.27
C GLU A 118 -22.01 -34.50 -22.33
N SER A 119 -22.42 -34.33 -23.60
CA SER A 119 -21.92 -35.17 -24.70
C SER A 119 -20.42 -35.00 -24.98
N LEU A 120 -19.83 -33.88 -24.54
CA LEU A 120 -18.40 -33.56 -24.68
C LEU A 120 -17.56 -34.14 -23.53
N ILE A 121 -18.13 -34.36 -22.34
CA ILE A 121 -17.44 -35.01 -21.20
C ILE A 121 -16.87 -36.38 -21.63
N PHE A 122 -17.64 -37.19 -22.35
CA PHE A 122 -17.22 -38.51 -22.82
C PHE A 122 -16.11 -38.50 -23.89
N LEU A 123 -15.72 -37.33 -24.39
CA LEU A 123 -14.61 -37.16 -25.34
C LEU A 123 -13.34 -36.61 -24.67
N ALA A 124 -13.44 -36.15 -23.42
CA ALA A 124 -12.37 -35.49 -22.71
C ALA A 124 -11.40 -36.50 -22.08
N ASP A 125 -10.12 -36.13 -22.03
CA ASP A 125 -9.12 -36.82 -21.21
C ASP A 125 -9.10 -36.25 -19.78
N PRO A 126 -8.45 -36.88 -18.79
CA PRO A 126 -8.51 -36.43 -17.39
C PRO A 126 -8.08 -34.96 -17.20
N GLN A 127 -7.10 -34.49 -17.97
CA GLN A 127 -6.68 -33.08 -17.95
C GLN A 127 -7.78 -32.15 -18.50
N THR A 128 -8.41 -32.52 -19.62
CA THR A 128 -9.51 -31.76 -20.20
C THR A 128 -10.77 -31.82 -19.33
N LEU A 129 -10.98 -32.88 -18.55
CA LEU A 129 -12.02 -32.95 -17.52
C LEU A 129 -11.76 -31.99 -16.36
N ASN A 130 -10.51 -31.83 -15.91
CA ASN A 130 -10.13 -30.82 -14.92
C ASN A 130 -10.32 -29.38 -15.46
N ASP A 131 -10.00 -29.13 -16.73
CA ASP A 131 -10.27 -27.83 -17.38
C ASP A 131 -11.78 -27.58 -17.56
N ALA A 132 -12.56 -28.61 -17.92
CA ALA A 132 -14.02 -28.55 -17.99
C ALA A 132 -14.68 -28.31 -16.62
N LEU A 133 -14.13 -28.88 -15.54
CA LEU A 133 -14.54 -28.59 -14.17
C LEU A 133 -14.33 -27.10 -13.88
N CYS A 134 -13.14 -26.56 -14.15
CA CYS A 134 -12.85 -25.13 -13.98
C CYS A 134 -13.87 -24.25 -14.74
N ILE A 135 -14.10 -24.51 -16.03
CA ILE A 135 -15.08 -23.79 -16.87
C ILE A 135 -16.49 -23.83 -16.27
N THR A 136 -16.89 -24.99 -15.74
CA THR A 136 -18.22 -25.20 -15.14
C THR A 136 -18.36 -24.43 -13.82
N LEU A 137 -17.31 -24.39 -12.99
CA LEU A 137 -17.30 -23.59 -11.76
C LEU A 137 -17.21 -22.09 -12.04
N ASP A 138 -16.41 -21.67 -13.01
CA ASP A 138 -16.32 -20.27 -13.45
C ASP A 138 -17.71 -19.72 -13.83
N SER A 139 -18.54 -20.57 -14.43
CA SER A 139 -19.91 -20.26 -14.85
C SER A 139 -20.92 -20.11 -13.69
N ILE A 140 -20.59 -20.59 -12.47
CA ILE A 140 -21.47 -20.47 -11.28
C ILE A 140 -21.78 -19.00 -10.99
N TRP A 141 -20.80 -18.11 -11.13
CA TRP A 141 -20.89 -16.70 -10.77
C TRP A 141 -21.72 -15.84 -11.72
N PHE A 142 -22.30 -16.46 -12.76
CA PHE A 142 -23.21 -15.82 -13.73
C PHE A 142 -24.62 -16.43 -13.70
N LEU A 143 -24.89 -17.35 -12.77
CA LEU A 143 -26.19 -17.98 -12.56
C LEU A 143 -27.28 -16.94 -12.24
N SER A 144 -28.38 -17.03 -12.99
CA SER A 144 -29.57 -16.20 -12.88
C SER A 144 -30.83 -16.97 -12.49
N THR A 145 -30.90 -18.29 -12.76
CA THR A 145 -32.09 -19.11 -12.49
C THR A 145 -31.82 -20.44 -11.80
N LYS A 146 -32.85 -20.98 -11.13
CA LYS A 146 -32.82 -22.31 -10.49
C LYS A 146 -32.60 -23.45 -11.49
N GLN A 147 -33.01 -23.27 -12.76
CA GLN A 147 -32.81 -24.27 -13.80
C GLN A 147 -31.35 -24.34 -14.22
N GLU A 148 -30.67 -23.21 -14.35
CA GLU A 148 -29.23 -23.15 -14.61
C GLU A 148 -28.43 -23.74 -13.44
N LEU A 149 -28.82 -23.46 -12.19
CA LEU A 149 -28.20 -24.08 -11.00
C LEU A 149 -28.34 -25.62 -11.05
N HIS A 150 -29.50 -26.15 -11.45
CA HIS A 150 -29.69 -27.60 -11.58
C HIS A 150 -28.83 -28.18 -12.72
N GLY A 151 -28.75 -27.48 -13.87
CA GLY A 151 -27.88 -27.86 -14.99
C GLY A 151 -26.40 -27.90 -14.60
N ILE A 152 -25.86 -26.81 -14.05
CA ILE A 152 -24.47 -26.72 -13.58
C ILE A 152 -24.17 -27.77 -12.51
N THR A 153 -25.01 -27.93 -11.48
CA THR A 153 -24.75 -28.93 -10.43
C THR A 153 -24.86 -30.38 -10.93
N GLY A 154 -25.70 -30.65 -11.94
CA GLY A 154 -25.72 -31.92 -12.65
C GLY A 154 -24.44 -32.16 -13.47
N LEU A 155 -23.95 -31.12 -14.16
CA LEU A 155 -22.74 -31.16 -14.97
C LEU A 155 -21.49 -31.39 -14.10
N ILE A 156 -21.34 -30.68 -12.98
CA ILE A 156 -20.26 -30.87 -12.00
C ILE A 156 -20.21 -32.34 -11.53
N LYS A 157 -21.35 -32.90 -11.13
CA LYS A 157 -21.44 -34.31 -10.72
C LYS A 157 -20.98 -35.26 -11.82
N LYS A 158 -21.37 -35.02 -13.08
CA LYS A 158 -20.97 -35.83 -14.23
C LYS A 158 -19.48 -35.70 -14.56
N ILE A 159 -18.90 -34.50 -14.48
CA ILE A 159 -17.46 -34.29 -14.71
C ILE A 159 -16.64 -35.03 -13.64
N ILE A 160 -17.00 -34.89 -12.37
CA ILE A 160 -16.34 -35.59 -11.25
C ILE A 160 -16.49 -37.10 -11.39
N SER A 161 -17.69 -37.62 -11.71
CA SER A 161 -17.90 -39.06 -11.88
C SER A 161 -17.15 -39.67 -13.08
N ASN A 162 -16.75 -38.87 -14.06
CA ASN A 162 -15.94 -39.29 -15.20
C ASN A 162 -14.42 -39.15 -14.97
N GLY A 163 -13.99 -38.68 -13.79
CA GLY A 163 -12.59 -38.70 -13.38
C GLY A 163 -11.87 -37.34 -13.33
N ALA A 164 -12.59 -36.22 -13.19
CA ALA A 164 -11.95 -34.98 -12.74
C ALA A 164 -11.61 -35.06 -11.23
N TYR A 165 -10.42 -34.57 -10.86
CA TYR A 165 -9.88 -34.68 -9.50
C TYR A 165 -9.08 -33.46 -9.03
N ASP A 166 -8.79 -32.49 -9.89
CA ASP A 166 -8.01 -31.28 -9.54
C ASP A 166 -8.92 -30.22 -8.88
N PHE A 167 -9.42 -30.56 -7.68
CA PHE A 167 -10.33 -29.72 -6.92
C PHE A 167 -9.66 -28.43 -6.42
N THR A 168 -8.38 -28.50 -6.05
CA THR A 168 -7.58 -27.35 -5.60
C THR A 168 -7.51 -26.26 -6.66
N ARG A 169 -7.05 -26.57 -7.88
CA ARG A 169 -6.98 -25.60 -8.99
C ARG A 169 -8.35 -25.02 -9.31
N ALA A 170 -9.39 -25.85 -9.29
CA ALA A 170 -10.76 -25.44 -9.56
C ALA A 170 -11.29 -24.46 -8.49
N ALA A 171 -11.06 -24.74 -7.20
CA ALA A 171 -11.44 -23.89 -6.07
C ALA A 171 -10.69 -22.54 -6.07
N LEU A 172 -9.37 -22.57 -6.28
CA LEU A 172 -8.52 -21.37 -6.38
C LEU A 172 -9.00 -20.42 -7.47
N ARG A 173 -9.13 -20.96 -8.69
CA ARG A 173 -9.47 -20.21 -9.90
C ARG A 173 -10.88 -19.61 -9.81
N THR A 174 -11.86 -20.40 -9.37
CA THR A 174 -13.24 -19.91 -9.26
C THR A 174 -13.38 -18.86 -8.15
N SER A 175 -12.64 -18.97 -7.04
CA SER A 175 -12.67 -17.98 -5.93
C SER A 175 -12.03 -16.65 -6.33
N PHE A 176 -10.95 -16.68 -7.11
CA PHE A 176 -10.37 -15.47 -7.74
C PHE A 176 -11.37 -14.83 -8.71
N LEU A 177 -12.01 -15.62 -9.59
CA LEU A 177 -12.99 -15.10 -10.54
C LEU A 177 -14.22 -14.52 -9.84
N ALA A 178 -14.78 -15.20 -8.84
CA ALA A 178 -15.91 -14.72 -8.03
C ALA A 178 -15.67 -13.33 -7.46
N SER A 179 -14.43 -13.11 -6.98
CA SER A 179 -13.99 -11.86 -6.40
C SER A 179 -13.84 -10.77 -7.46
N CYS A 180 -13.24 -11.10 -8.62
CA CYS A 180 -13.20 -10.21 -9.78
C CYS A 180 -14.59 -9.88 -10.35
N VAL A 181 -15.51 -10.83 -10.41
CA VAL A 181 -16.91 -10.65 -10.86
C VAL A 181 -17.63 -9.68 -9.93
N SER A 182 -17.63 -9.96 -8.63
CA SER A 182 -18.28 -9.12 -7.62
C SER A 182 -17.70 -7.70 -7.60
N ALA A 183 -16.38 -7.58 -7.84
CA ALA A 183 -15.67 -6.32 -7.91
C ALA A 183 -15.95 -5.51 -9.20
N CYS A 184 -16.14 -6.19 -10.34
CA CYS A 184 -16.49 -5.53 -11.60
C CYS A 184 -17.97 -5.13 -11.66
N GLN A 185 -18.86 -5.81 -10.92
CA GLN A 185 -20.28 -5.48 -10.84
C GLN A 185 -20.53 -4.11 -10.20
N SER A 186 -19.70 -3.67 -9.25
CA SER A 186 -19.86 -2.39 -8.53
C SER A 186 -19.19 -1.21 -9.27
N ARG A 187 -19.25 -1.16 -10.61
CA ARG A 187 -18.45 -0.19 -11.39
C ARG A 187 -19.17 0.38 -12.61
N THR A 188 -18.91 1.67 -12.81
CA THR A 188 -19.22 2.48 -14.02
C THR A 188 -18.07 2.53 -15.03
N MET A 189 -16.93 1.86 -14.76
CA MET A 189 -15.77 1.79 -15.65
C MET A 189 -15.84 0.63 -16.66
N SER A 190 -15.13 0.76 -17.79
CA SER A 190 -15.02 -0.34 -18.75
C SER A 190 -14.14 -1.47 -18.22
N LEU A 191 -14.33 -2.67 -18.78
CA LEU A 191 -13.50 -3.84 -18.47
C LEU A 191 -12.01 -3.57 -18.78
N ALA A 192 -11.70 -2.89 -19.88
CA ALA A 192 -10.32 -2.63 -20.29
C ALA A 192 -9.58 -1.70 -19.30
N ASP A 193 -10.26 -0.65 -18.81
CA ASP A 193 -9.69 0.26 -17.80
C ASP A 193 -9.40 -0.46 -16.48
N THR A 194 -10.17 -1.52 -16.18
CA THR A 194 -10.04 -2.30 -14.96
C THR A 194 -8.73 -3.11 -14.93
N VAL A 195 -8.26 -3.67 -16.06
CA VAL A 195 -6.93 -4.33 -16.13
C VAL A 195 -5.83 -3.32 -15.82
N THR A 196 -5.85 -2.16 -16.47
CA THR A 196 -4.81 -1.13 -16.35
C THR A 196 -4.70 -0.62 -14.92
N VAL A 197 -5.84 -0.36 -14.26
CA VAL A 197 -5.89 0.05 -12.85
C VAL A 197 -5.37 -1.05 -11.93
N MET A 198 -5.72 -2.32 -12.14
CA MET A 198 -5.17 -3.43 -11.34
C MET A 198 -3.67 -3.59 -11.51
N ALA A 199 -3.15 -3.51 -12.74
CA ALA A 199 -1.72 -3.60 -13.01
C ALA A 199 -0.94 -2.46 -12.34
N GLN A 200 -1.47 -1.23 -12.39
CA GLN A 200 -0.89 -0.09 -11.69
C GLN A 200 -0.95 -0.27 -10.15
N ARG A 201 -2.10 -0.65 -9.59
CA ARG A 201 -2.26 -0.87 -8.14
C ARG A 201 -1.40 -1.99 -7.60
N LEU A 202 -1.20 -3.04 -8.39
CA LEU A 202 -0.26 -4.11 -8.07
C LEU A 202 1.19 -3.61 -8.10
N HIS A 203 1.55 -2.78 -9.09
CA HIS A 203 2.88 -2.18 -9.13
C HIS A 203 3.13 -1.31 -7.88
N GLU A 204 2.17 -0.47 -7.49
CA GLU A 204 2.21 0.30 -6.23
C GLU A 204 2.37 -0.63 -5.01
N ARG A 205 1.57 -1.70 -4.92
CA ARG A 205 1.65 -2.72 -3.85
C ARG A 205 3.04 -3.37 -3.76
N LEU A 206 3.66 -3.67 -4.90
CA LEU A 206 4.98 -4.30 -4.99
C LEU A 206 6.11 -3.31 -4.65
N GLN A 207 5.95 -2.02 -4.94
CA GLN A 207 6.88 -0.97 -4.51
C GLN A 207 6.82 -0.74 -2.99
N GLU A 208 5.66 -0.87 -2.34
CA GLU A 208 5.53 -0.81 -0.88
C GLU A 208 6.12 -2.03 -0.14
N CYS A 209 6.55 -3.08 -0.86
CA CYS A 209 7.13 -4.29 -0.28
C CYS A 209 8.67 -4.32 -0.40
N ASN A 210 9.36 -4.64 0.69
CA ASN A 210 10.78 -4.94 0.67
C ASN A 210 10.99 -6.36 0.12
N GLY A 211 11.65 -6.51 -1.03
CA GLY A 211 11.86 -7.80 -1.69
C GLY A 211 12.58 -7.66 -3.03
N ASP A 212 12.93 -8.80 -3.64
CA ASP A 212 13.66 -8.85 -4.91
C ASP A 212 12.80 -8.32 -6.08
N GLU A 213 13.33 -7.36 -6.85
CA GLU A 213 12.64 -6.72 -7.97
C GLU A 213 12.30 -7.70 -9.12
N VAL A 214 13.05 -8.78 -9.29
CA VAL A 214 12.76 -9.82 -10.29
C VAL A 214 11.53 -10.62 -9.87
N LEU A 215 11.45 -11.02 -8.60
CA LEU A 215 10.29 -11.74 -8.05
C LEU A 215 9.04 -10.85 -8.06
N LYS A 216 9.19 -9.55 -7.77
CA LYS A 216 8.10 -8.57 -7.91
C LYS A 216 7.60 -8.49 -9.36
N ALA A 217 8.49 -8.36 -10.34
CA ALA A 217 8.12 -8.29 -11.74
C ALA A 217 7.41 -9.57 -12.22
N GLU A 218 7.87 -10.75 -11.79
CA GLU A 218 7.26 -12.03 -12.12
C GLU A 218 5.86 -12.19 -11.51
N ALA A 219 5.70 -11.85 -10.22
CA ALA A 219 4.39 -11.80 -9.56
C ALA A 219 3.44 -10.82 -10.26
N GLY A 220 3.95 -9.64 -10.66
CA GLY A 220 3.26 -8.65 -11.48
C GLY A 220 2.68 -9.24 -12.77
N ALA A 221 3.53 -9.90 -13.56
CA ALA A 221 3.15 -10.51 -14.82
C ALA A 221 2.17 -11.69 -14.67
N LYS A 222 2.31 -12.50 -13.60
CA LYS A 222 1.37 -13.59 -13.29
C LYS A 222 -0.02 -13.03 -13.00
N VAL A 223 -0.13 -12.06 -12.09
CA VAL A 223 -1.41 -11.45 -11.71
C VAL A 223 -2.07 -10.75 -12.89
N GLN A 224 -1.32 -10.03 -13.72
CA GLN A 224 -1.88 -9.41 -14.93
C GLN A 224 -2.56 -10.45 -15.84
N LYS A 225 -1.91 -11.61 -16.08
CA LYS A 225 -2.50 -12.71 -16.86
C LYS A 225 -3.78 -13.28 -16.21
N PHE A 226 -3.79 -13.45 -14.88
CA PHE A 226 -4.99 -13.88 -14.16
C PHE A 226 -6.13 -12.86 -14.26
N THR A 227 -5.84 -11.56 -14.15
CA THR A 227 -6.81 -10.48 -14.35
C THR A 227 -7.36 -10.48 -15.78
N GLU A 228 -6.50 -10.52 -16.79
CA GLU A 228 -6.92 -10.58 -18.21
C GLU A 228 -7.79 -11.80 -18.50
N TRP A 229 -7.46 -12.95 -17.91
CA TRP A 229 -8.28 -14.16 -17.99
C TRP A 229 -9.66 -13.95 -17.34
N ALA A 230 -9.72 -13.46 -16.11
CA ALA A 230 -10.97 -13.27 -15.39
C ALA A 230 -11.91 -12.27 -16.11
N LEU A 231 -11.36 -11.20 -16.68
CA LEU A 231 -12.14 -10.25 -17.47
C LEU A 231 -12.62 -10.84 -18.80
N LYS A 232 -11.86 -11.73 -19.45
CA LYS A 232 -12.34 -12.49 -20.61
C LYS A 232 -13.54 -13.36 -20.24
N CYS A 233 -13.50 -14.08 -19.11
CA CYS A 233 -14.65 -14.84 -18.60
C CYS A 233 -15.88 -13.95 -18.36
N ILE A 234 -15.73 -12.81 -17.68
CA ILE A 234 -16.82 -11.83 -17.50
C ILE A 234 -17.36 -11.34 -18.86
N GLY A 235 -16.48 -11.11 -19.84
CA GLY A 235 -16.83 -10.73 -21.21
C GLY A 235 -17.60 -11.78 -22.00
N PHE A 236 -17.32 -13.08 -21.79
CA PHE A 236 -18.07 -14.17 -22.42
C PHE A 236 -19.50 -14.25 -21.89
N HIS A 237 -19.68 -14.34 -20.57
CA HIS A 237 -21.01 -14.53 -19.97
C HIS A 237 -21.92 -13.29 -20.14
N SER A 238 -21.37 -12.07 -20.08
CA SER A 238 -22.14 -10.84 -20.33
C SER A 238 -22.71 -10.75 -21.74
N ARG A 239 -21.96 -11.20 -22.77
CA ARG A 239 -22.43 -11.21 -24.17
C ARG A 239 -23.57 -12.22 -24.39
N CYS A 240 -23.58 -13.34 -23.66
CA CYS A 240 -24.58 -14.40 -23.80
C CYS A 240 -25.95 -14.05 -23.17
N GLN A 241 -26.01 -13.17 -22.16
CA GLN A 241 -27.28 -12.75 -21.53
C GLN A 241 -28.13 -11.79 -22.40
N GLY A 242 -27.58 -11.31 -23.51
CA GLY A 242 -28.27 -10.47 -24.50
C GLY A 242 -28.42 -9.00 -24.07
N ASN A 243 -28.83 -8.16 -25.02
CA ASN A 243 -28.89 -6.70 -24.89
C ASN A 243 -30.08 -6.20 -24.05
N LYS A 244 -30.28 -6.77 -22.85
CA LYS A 244 -31.12 -6.22 -21.79
C LYS A 244 -30.23 -5.36 -20.91
N ASP A 245 -30.60 -4.10 -20.71
CA ASP A 245 -29.97 -3.19 -19.76
C ASP A 245 -30.21 -3.67 -18.31
N ARG A 246 -29.45 -4.71 -17.92
CA ARG A 246 -29.43 -5.35 -16.61
C ARG A 246 -28.00 -5.47 -16.06
N VAL A 247 -27.11 -4.60 -16.51
CA VAL A 247 -25.82 -4.43 -15.85
C VAL A 247 -26.09 -3.93 -14.43
N SER A 248 -25.75 -4.77 -13.46
CA SER A 248 -25.54 -4.43 -12.05
C SER A 248 -26.76 -4.11 -11.16
N HIS A 249 -27.72 -5.03 -11.08
CA HIS A 249 -28.40 -5.33 -9.80
C HIS A 249 -28.70 -6.84 -9.70
N SER A 250 -27.73 -7.65 -9.28
CA SER A 250 -28.03 -9.05 -8.94
C SER A 250 -28.97 -9.10 -7.75
N SER A 251 -30.09 -9.79 -7.90
CA SER A 251 -31.00 -9.98 -6.76
C SER A 251 -30.34 -10.84 -5.68
N ALA A 252 -30.74 -10.67 -4.41
CA ALA A 252 -30.25 -11.54 -3.32
C ALA A 252 -30.50 -13.04 -3.60
N VAL A 253 -31.49 -13.35 -4.46
CA VAL A 253 -31.76 -14.70 -4.97
C VAL A 253 -30.63 -15.22 -5.86
N GLU A 254 -30.07 -14.39 -6.74
CA GLU A 254 -28.95 -14.78 -7.62
C GLU A 254 -27.70 -15.12 -6.82
N ILE A 255 -27.34 -14.29 -5.83
CA ILE A 255 -26.23 -14.58 -4.91
C ILE A 255 -26.47 -15.91 -4.20
N GLN A 256 -27.70 -16.17 -3.73
CA GLN A 256 -28.03 -17.44 -3.09
C GLN A 256 -27.86 -18.63 -4.06
N LEU A 257 -28.17 -18.48 -5.36
CA LEU A 257 -27.93 -19.51 -6.37
C LEU A 257 -26.42 -19.74 -6.60
N GLN A 258 -25.64 -18.66 -6.74
CA GLN A 258 -24.20 -18.70 -6.94
C GLN A 258 -23.49 -19.39 -5.77
N LEU A 259 -23.74 -18.93 -4.54
CA LEU A 259 -23.20 -19.53 -3.32
C LEU A 259 -23.67 -20.97 -3.12
N SER A 260 -24.93 -21.30 -3.43
CA SER A 260 -25.42 -22.68 -3.37
C SER A 260 -24.76 -23.60 -4.41
N GLY A 261 -24.45 -23.08 -5.60
CA GLY A 261 -23.71 -23.81 -6.63
C GLY A 261 -22.28 -24.11 -6.19
N PHE A 262 -21.58 -23.09 -5.68
CA PHE A 262 -20.21 -23.26 -5.18
C PHE A 262 -20.15 -24.18 -3.95
N LYS A 263 -21.07 -24.03 -2.99
CA LYS A 263 -21.18 -24.95 -1.84
C LYS A 263 -21.45 -26.38 -2.27
N THR A 264 -22.32 -26.60 -3.27
CA THR A 264 -22.56 -27.95 -3.82
C THR A 264 -21.29 -28.56 -4.43
N PHE A 265 -20.41 -27.76 -5.05
CA PHE A 265 -19.12 -28.22 -5.53
C PHE A 265 -18.19 -28.64 -4.37
N LEU A 266 -18.09 -27.80 -3.33
CA LEU A 266 -17.25 -28.10 -2.16
C LEU A 266 -17.75 -29.35 -1.41
N ASP A 267 -19.06 -29.52 -1.26
CA ASP A 267 -19.68 -30.72 -0.69
C ASP A 267 -19.37 -31.99 -1.52
N LEU A 268 -19.21 -31.86 -2.84
CA LEU A 268 -18.85 -32.97 -3.75
C LEU A 268 -17.36 -33.29 -3.75
N ALA A 269 -16.49 -32.28 -3.58
CA ALA A 269 -15.05 -32.49 -3.37
C ALA A 269 -14.78 -33.11 -2.00
N GLY A 270 -15.52 -32.69 -0.97
CA GLY A 270 -15.45 -33.22 0.39
C GLY A 270 -14.02 -33.23 0.93
N ASN A 271 -13.63 -34.35 1.52
CA ASN A 271 -12.31 -34.54 2.15
C ASN A 271 -11.12 -34.54 1.16
N GLN A 272 -11.34 -34.34 -0.16
CA GLN A 272 -10.26 -34.14 -1.13
C GLN A 272 -9.70 -32.72 -1.09
N LEU A 273 -10.42 -31.77 -0.48
CA LEU A 273 -9.90 -30.45 -0.13
C LEU A 273 -9.45 -30.44 1.34
N THR A 274 -8.28 -29.89 1.58
CA THR A 274 -7.70 -29.68 2.91
C THR A 274 -7.82 -28.23 3.33
N GLY A 275 -7.63 -27.93 4.62
CA GLY A 275 -7.60 -26.54 5.11
C GLY A 275 -6.57 -25.66 4.36
N LYS A 276 -5.48 -26.24 3.83
CA LYS A 276 -4.52 -25.53 2.98
C LYS A 276 -5.12 -25.10 1.65
N ASP A 277 -5.93 -25.94 1.01
CA ASP A 277 -6.60 -25.61 -0.26
C ASP A 277 -7.65 -24.50 -0.05
N PHE A 278 -8.38 -24.53 1.07
CA PHE A 278 -9.28 -23.46 1.47
C PHE A 278 -8.54 -22.15 1.78
N THR A 279 -7.40 -22.24 2.46
CA THR A 279 -6.51 -21.10 2.78
C THR A 279 -5.99 -20.43 1.51
N GLU A 280 -5.44 -21.20 0.56
CA GLU A 280 -4.99 -20.65 -0.73
C GLU A 280 -6.16 -20.07 -1.56
N ALA A 281 -7.35 -20.69 -1.53
CA ALA A 281 -8.55 -20.16 -2.19
C ALA A 281 -9.07 -18.86 -1.55
N PHE A 282 -8.92 -18.72 -0.23
CA PHE A 282 -9.25 -17.51 0.51
C PHE A 282 -8.29 -16.37 0.17
N ASP A 283 -6.98 -16.63 0.12
CA ASP A 283 -5.98 -15.65 -0.36
C ASP A 283 -6.27 -15.24 -1.82
N ALA A 284 -6.57 -16.20 -2.70
CA ALA A 284 -6.92 -15.94 -4.10
C ALA A 284 -8.18 -15.07 -4.26
N ALA A 285 -9.14 -15.16 -3.33
CA ALA A 285 -10.33 -14.31 -3.30
C ALA A 285 -10.06 -12.92 -2.69
N CYS A 286 -9.34 -12.85 -1.57
CA CYS A 286 -9.00 -11.58 -0.93
C CYS A 286 -8.05 -10.73 -1.79
N PHE A 287 -7.16 -11.35 -2.56
CA PHE A 287 -6.12 -10.64 -3.30
C PHE A 287 -6.64 -9.57 -4.31
N PRO A 288 -7.61 -9.86 -5.22
CA PRO A 288 -8.23 -8.84 -6.07
C PRO A 288 -8.93 -7.74 -5.27
N LEU A 289 -9.69 -8.13 -4.24
CA LEU A 289 -10.46 -7.21 -3.39
C LEU A 289 -9.56 -6.21 -2.67
N THR A 290 -8.37 -6.64 -2.24
CA THR A 290 -7.34 -5.78 -1.67
C THR A 290 -6.85 -4.73 -2.69
N LEU A 291 -6.53 -5.16 -3.92
CA LEU A 291 -6.06 -4.28 -5.01
C LEU A 291 -7.11 -3.27 -5.48
N PHE A 292 -8.40 -3.64 -5.45
CA PHE A 292 -9.50 -2.79 -5.92
C PHE A 292 -9.98 -1.75 -4.90
N SER A 293 -9.48 -1.76 -3.66
CA SER A 293 -9.89 -0.88 -2.54
C SER A 293 -10.25 0.57 -2.93
N SER A 294 -9.31 1.31 -3.51
CA SER A 294 -9.49 2.72 -3.92
C SER A 294 -10.23 2.90 -5.25
N SER A 295 -10.74 1.81 -5.83
CA SER A 295 -11.24 1.72 -7.21
C SER A 295 -12.72 1.38 -7.27
N PHE A 296 -13.32 1.04 -6.12
CA PHE A 296 -14.74 0.80 -5.93
C PHE A 296 -15.53 2.09 -5.71
N ASP A 297 -16.83 2.05 -5.98
CA ASP A 297 -17.75 3.06 -5.46
C ASP A 297 -17.76 2.98 -3.91
N PRO A 298 -17.66 4.13 -3.20
CA PRO A 298 -17.71 4.17 -1.75
C PRO A 298 -18.99 3.48 -1.22
N GLY A 299 -18.82 2.47 -0.38
CA GLY A 299 -19.96 1.76 0.23
C GLY A 299 -20.43 0.49 -0.49
N TRP A 300 -19.69 -0.07 -1.45
CA TRP A 300 -19.99 -1.40 -2.01
C TRP A 300 -20.18 -2.49 -0.94
N ALA A 301 -19.51 -2.32 0.23
CA ALA A 301 -19.69 -3.10 1.46
C ALA A 301 -21.12 -3.17 2.03
N THR A 302 -22.03 -2.29 1.60
CA THR A 302 -23.44 -2.26 2.05
C THR A 302 -24.41 -2.83 1.00
N GLY A 303 -23.89 -3.24 -0.16
CA GLY A 303 -24.68 -3.71 -1.28
C GLY A 303 -24.64 -5.23 -1.47
N ILE A 304 -25.36 -5.64 -2.51
CA ILE A 304 -25.42 -7.01 -3.07
C ILE A 304 -24.01 -7.63 -3.17
N SER A 305 -23.04 -6.96 -3.80
CA SER A 305 -21.67 -7.47 -3.95
C SER A 305 -20.99 -7.82 -2.62
N ALA A 306 -21.23 -7.08 -1.54
CA ALA A 306 -20.69 -7.40 -0.22
C ALA A 306 -21.26 -8.71 0.33
N THR A 307 -22.56 -8.94 0.17
CA THR A 307 -23.19 -10.20 0.62
C THR A 307 -22.70 -11.41 -0.19
N ALA A 308 -22.34 -11.23 -1.47
CA ALA A 308 -21.70 -12.26 -2.28
C ALA A 308 -20.28 -12.59 -1.77
N ILE A 309 -19.45 -11.57 -1.54
CA ILE A 309 -18.09 -11.74 -1.02
C ILE A 309 -18.09 -12.31 0.40
N GLN A 310 -18.94 -11.80 1.29
CA GLN A 310 -19.10 -12.32 2.65
C GLN A 310 -19.54 -13.78 2.65
N GLY A 311 -20.43 -14.16 1.73
CA GLY A 311 -20.86 -15.55 1.55
C GLY A 311 -19.74 -16.45 1.01
N LEU A 312 -19.00 -16.00 -0.01
CA LEU A 312 -17.87 -16.72 -0.60
C LEU A 312 -16.77 -16.98 0.45
N LEU A 313 -16.28 -15.91 1.08
CA LEU A 313 -15.21 -15.98 2.08
C LEU A 313 -15.68 -16.74 3.33
N GLY A 314 -16.95 -16.58 3.73
CA GLY A 314 -17.56 -17.35 4.82
C GLY A 314 -17.60 -18.85 4.54
N VAL A 315 -17.93 -19.28 3.32
CA VAL A 315 -17.93 -20.70 2.92
C VAL A 315 -16.51 -21.28 2.89
N LEU A 316 -15.49 -20.49 2.51
CA LEU A 316 -14.08 -20.92 2.55
C LEU A 316 -13.57 -21.06 4.00
N VAL A 317 -14.00 -20.17 4.91
CA VAL A 317 -13.73 -20.28 6.35
C VAL A 317 -14.46 -21.48 6.98
N GLU A 318 -15.73 -21.71 6.63
CA GLU A 318 -16.48 -22.93 7.02
C GLU A 318 -15.77 -24.22 6.55
N GLY A 319 -15.01 -24.16 5.45
CA GLY A 319 -14.18 -25.26 4.94
C GLY A 319 -12.81 -25.43 5.65
N GLY A 320 -12.36 -24.45 6.42
CA GLY A 320 -11.12 -24.53 7.20
C GLY A 320 -9.96 -23.65 6.72
N ALA A 321 -10.23 -22.52 6.06
CA ALA A 321 -9.22 -21.47 5.85
C ALA A 321 -8.78 -20.81 7.17
N ASP A 322 -7.47 -20.74 7.45
CA ASP A 322 -6.92 -20.23 8.72
C ASP A 322 -6.22 -18.86 8.61
N ASN A 323 -5.97 -18.37 7.39
CA ASN A 323 -5.29 -17.11 7.06
C ASN A 323 -6.13 -15.83 7.22
N VAL A 324 -7.34 -15.89 7.80
CA VAL A 324 -8.26 -14.74 7.91
C VAL A 324 -7.59 -13.51 8.53
N ASN A 325 -6.80 -13.69 9.60
CA ASN A 325 -6.05 -12.61 10.24
C ASN A 325 -4.93 -12.05 9.33
N GLN A 326 -4.25 -12.89 8.55
CA GLN A 326 -3.23 -12.45 7.60
C GLN A 326 -3.84 -11.55 6.51
N CYS A 327 -4.94 -11.99 5.88
CA CYS A 327 -5.64 -11.20 4.87
C CYS A 327 -6.23 -9.90 5.47
N PHE A 328 -6.67 -9.93 6.73
CA PHE A 328 -7.19 -8.77 7.46
C PHE A 328 -6.11 -7.71 7.75
N LEU A 329 -4.94 -8.12 8.23
CA LEU A 329 -3.79 -7.23 8.41
C LEU A 329 -3.31 -6.65 7.07
N GLU A 330 -3.32 -7.46 6.01
CA GLU A 330 -2.88 -7.03 4.69
C GLU A 330 -3.88 -6.06 4.02
N ALA A 331 -5.19 -6.33 4.12
CA ALA A 331 -6.26 -5.41 3.73
C ALA A 331 -6.14 -4.07 4.48
N SER A 332 -5.82 -4.12 5.78
CA SER A 332 -5.63 -2.93 6.62
C SER A 332 -4.40 -2.11 6.22
N ARG A 333 -3.30 -2.78 5.85
CA ARG A 333 -2.09 -2.16 5.30
C ARG A 333 -2.37 -1.40 3.99
N PHE A 334 -3.08 -2.01 3.05
CA PHE A 334 -3.33 -1.39 1.74
C PHE A 334 -4.49 -0.38 1.73
N GLY A 335 -5.31 -0.36 2.78
CA GLY A 335 -6.42 0.58 2.94
C GLY A 335 -7.75 0.06 2.38
N SER A 336 -7.91 -1.26 2.33
CA SER A 336 -9.07 -1.95 1.77
C SER A 336 -10.22 -2.01 2.77
N THR A 337 -10.67 -0.83 3.22
CA THR A 337 -11.66 -0.60 4.28
C THR A 337 -12.88 -1.51 4.22
N GLU A 338 -13.44 -1.72 3.03
CA GLU A 338 -14.61 -2.58 2.82
C GLU A 338 -14.30 -4.08 2.96
N LEU A 339 -13.11 -4.51 2.54
CA LEU A 339 -12.65 -5.89 2.79
C LEU A 339 -12.36 -6.09 4.28
N VAL A 340 -11.72 -5.10 4.95
CA VAL A 340 -11.51 -5.09 6.41
C VAL A 340 -12.85 -5.26 7.14
N ARG A 341 -13.89 -4.51 6.75
CA ARG A 341 -15.25 -4.64 7.28
C ARG A 341 -15.85 -6.05 7.09
N ILE A 342 -15.75 -6.61 5.88
CA ILE A 342 -16.26 -7.96 5.61
C ILE A 342 -15.52 -9.01 6.45
N LEU A 343 -14.19 -8.88 6.57
CA LEU A 343 -13.36 -9.78 7.36
C LEU A 343 -13.67 -9.68 8.87
N LEU A 344 -13.94 -8.48 9.41
CA LEU A 344 -14.44 -8.32 10.79
C LEU A 344 -15.76 -9.08 11.00
N GLN A 345 -16.72 -8.94 10.09
CA GLN A 345 -18.01 -9.64 10.19
C GLN A 345 -17.87 -11.17 10.09
N ILE A 346 -16.94 -11.66 9.26
CA ILE A 346 -16.62 -13.09 9.14
C ILE A 346 -15.95 -13.60 10.41
N ALA A 347 -14.99 -12.86 10.97
CA ALA A 347 -14.31 -13.22 12.20
C ALA A 347 -15.29 -13.28 13.38
N GLN A 348 -16.13 -12.26 13.54
CA GLN A 348 -17.21 -12.22 14.56
C GLN A 348 -18.17 -13.41 14.42
N ARG A 349 -18.65 -13.71 13.20
CA ARG A 349 -19.59 -14.81 12.95
C ARG A 349 -18.98 -16.19 13.23
N ASN A 350 -17.70 -16.38 12.94
CA ASN A 350 -17.00 -17.67 13.09
C ASN A 350 -16.19 -17.77 14.41
N SER A 351 -16.26 -16.76 15.28
CA SER A 351 -15.47 -16.68 16.53
C SER A 351 -13.96 -16.81 16.31
N LEU A 352 -13.46 -16.20 15.23
CA LEU A 352 -12.03 -16.14 14.92
C LEU A 352 -11.38 -14.93 15.60
N ASP A 353 -10.15 -15.12 16.06
CA ASP A 353 -9.32 -14.04 16.60
C ASP A 353 -8.64 -13.27 15.46
N VAL A 354 -8.78 -11.94 15.47
CA VAL A 354 -8.18 -11.03 14.48
C VAL A 354 -7.58 -9.83 15.21
N ASP A 355 -6.33 -9.49 14.88
CA ASP A 355 -5.57 -8.49 15.63
C ASP A 355 -5.88 -7.07 15.12
N VAL A 356 -7.01 -6.53 15.62
CA VAL A 356 -7.53 -5.20 15.22
C VAL A 356 -6.58 -4.07 15.63
N ASP A 357 -5.87 -4.21 16.76
CA ASP A 357 -4.92 -3.20 17.22
C ASP A 357 -3.64 -3.19 16.37
N LEU A 358 -3.12 -4.35 15.95
CA LEU A 358 -2.03 -4.43 14.98
C LEU A 358 -2.46 -3.96 13.58
N ALA A 359 -3.69 -4.27 13.17
CA ALA A 359 -4.29 -3.74 11.94
C ALA A 359 -4.35 -2.21 11.96
N LEU A 360 -4.74 -1.60 13.08
CA LEU A 360 -4.72 -0.14 13.27
C LEU A 360 -3.29 0.40 13.19
N GLY A 361 -2.31 -0.34 13.72
CA GLY A 361 -0.89 -0.03 13.57
C GLY A 361 -0.38 -0.04 12.12
N PHE A 362 -0.88 -0.95 11.27
CA PHE A 362 -0.59 -0.94 9.83
C PHE A 362 -1.31 0.19 9.09
N ALA A 363 -2.62 0.34 9.30
CA ALA A 363 -3.42 1.39 8.66
C ALA A 363 -2.87 2.80 8.99
N SER A 364 -2.49 3.03 10.25
CA SER A 364 -1.86 4.29 10.69
C SER A 364 -0.47 4.49 10.08
N HIS A 365 0.34 3.42 9.96
CA HIS A 365 1.65 3.51 9.33
C HIS A 365 1.56 3.91 7.84
N TYR A 366 0.60 3.38 7.10
CA TYR A 366 0.39 3.74 5.68
C TYR A 366 -0.65 4.87 5.48
N CYS A 367 -0.96 5.60 6.56
CA CYS A 367 -1.87 6.75 6.64
C CYS A 367 -3.25 6.52 5.95
N LYS A 368 -3.81 5.31 6.13
CA LYS A 368 -5.10 4.87 5.57
C LYS A 368 -6.29 5.28 6.48
N ILE A 369 -6.57 6.58 6.55
CA ILE A 369 -7.54 7.18 7.51
C ILE A 369 -8.90 6.46 7.55
N GLY A 370 -9.57 6.26 6.41
CA GLY A 370 -10.89 5.59 6.39
C GLY A 370 -10.86 4.14 6.90
N THR A 371 -9.71 3.46 6.79
CA THR A 371 -9.52 2.13 7.36
C THR A 371 -9.28 2.19 8.86
N MET A 372 -8.56 3.20 9.36
CA MET A 372 -8.43 3.45 10.80
C MET A 372 -9.79 3.74 11.45
N GLU A 373 -10.68 4.46 10.76
CA GLU A 373 -12.06 4.73 11.20
C GLU A 373 -12.86 3.43 11.33
N CYS A 374 -12.86 2.59 10.31
CA CYS A 374 -13.50 1.27 10.34
C CYS A 374 -12.95 0.38 11.48
N LEU A 375 -11.62 0.35 11.68
CA LEU A 375 -10.99 -0.46 12.73
C LEU A 375 -11.35 0.00 14.15
N VAL A 376 -11.51 1.30 14.38
CA VAL A 376 -11.93 1.83 15.68
C VAL A 376 -13.45 1.68 15.89
N GLU A 377 -14.27 1.97 14.88
CA GLU A 377 -15.73 2.06 15.03
C GLU A 377 -16.45 0.71 14.88
N GLU A 378 -15.93 -0.18 14.03
CA GLU A 378 -16.52 -1.51 13.76
C GLU A 378 -15.66 -2.63 14.35
N GLY A 379 -14.33 -2.45 14.35
CA GLY A 379 -13.37 -3.38 14.95
C GLY A 379 -13.19 -3.21 16.46
N ASN A 380 -13.62 -2.08 17.04
CA ASN A 380 -13.41 -1.72 18.46
C ASN A 380 -11.92 -1.68 18.88
N ALA A 381 -11.02 -1.24 18.00
CA ALA A 381 -9.61 -1.04 18.36
C ALA A 381 -9.46 -0.02 19.51
N VAL A 382 -8.55 -0.31 20.46
CA VAL A 382 -8.37 0.48 21.69
C VAL A 382 -6.91 0.86 21.97
N ALA A 383 -5.92 0.22 21.34
CA ALA A 383 -4.51 0.46 21.61
C ALA A 383 -3.93 1.58 20.73
N PHE A 384 -4.26 2.84 21.02
CA PHE A 384 -3.85 3.98 20.19
C PHE A 384 -2.36 4.38 20.35
N LEU A 385 -1.73 4.05 21.48
CA LEU A 385 -0.35 4.45 21.80
C LEU A 385 0.67 4.08 20.70
N GLY A 386 0.74 2.79 20.32
CA GLY A 386 1.70 2.30 19.32
C GLY A 386 1.50 2.92 17.94
N PRO A 387 0.28 2.91 17.37
CA PRO A 387 -0.06 3.59 16.13
C PRO A 387 0.29 5.09 16.13
N LEU A 388 -0.04 5.82 17.21
CA LEU A 388 0.24 7.25 17.35
C LEU A 388 1.76 7.52 17.43
N MET A 389 2.51 6.76 18.23
CA MET A 389 3.97 6.92 18.34
C MET A 389 4.65 6.74 16.98
N ARG A 390 4.34 5.66 16.23
CA ARG A 390 4.94 5.46 14.90
C ARG A 390 4.56 6.56 13.90
N ALA A 391 3.34 7.09 13.98
CA ALA A 391 2.92 8.21 13.14
C ALA A 391 3.71 9.49 13.46
N ALA A 392 4.00 9.71 14.74
CA ALA A 392 4.79 10.83 15.22
C ALA A 392 6.28 10.72 14.82
N GLU A 393 6.90 9.54 14.95
CA GLU A 393 8.29 9.25 14.50
C GLU A 393 8.47 9.47 13.00
N ARG A 394 7.46 9.09 12.19
CA ARG A 394 7.50 9.19 10.72
C ARG A 394 7.10 10.56 10.15
N GLY A 395 6.53 11.46 10.95
CA GLY A 395 6.09 12.76 10.46
C GLY A 395 4.71 12.76 9.76
N CYS A 396 3.86 11.73 9.91
CA CYS A 396 2.53 11.72 9.26
C CYS A 396 1.51 12.56 10.03
N LEU A 397 1.57 13.90 9.86
CA LEU A 397 0.72 14.87 10.57
C LEU A 397 -0.78 14.53 10.50
N GLN A 398 -1.28 14.09 9.34
CA GLN A 398 -2.70 13.74 9.16
C GLN A 398 -3.18 12.64 10.12
N VAL A 399 -2.33 11.64 10.40
CA VAL A 399 -2.62 10.54 11.33
C VAL A 399 -2.52 11.03 12.78
N VAL A 400 -1.52 11.86 13.09
CA VAL A 400 -1.37 12.46 14.43
C VAL A 400 -2.57 13.36 14.76
N GLU A 401 -2.99 14.23 13.84
CA GLU A 401 -4.20 15.04 13.98
C GLU A 401 -5.45 14.19 14.23
N TRP A 402 -5.58 13.05 13.53
CA TRP A 402 -6.74 12.17 13.67
C TRP A 402 -6.82 11.56 15.07
N PHE A 403 -5.70 11.10 15.63
CA PHE A 403 -5.63 10.62 17.01
C PHE A 403 -5.89 11.73 18.04
N VAL A 404 -5.30 12.92 17.86
CA VAL A 404 -5.55 14.08 18.74
C VAL A 404 -7.03 14.48 18.75
N LYS A 405 -7.69 14.50 17.58
CA LYS A 405 -9.13 14.79 17.47
C LYS A 405 -10.02 13.75 18.18
N ARG A 406 -9.53 12.51 18.36
CA ARG A 406 -10.20 11.44 19.13
C ARG A 406 -9.87 11.44 20.63
N GLN A 407 -9.19 12.47 21.15
CA GLN A 407 -8.88 12.65 22.57
C GLN A 407 -8.06 11.48 23.16
N CYS A 408 -6.93 11.15 22.52
CA CYS A 408 -5.89 10.30 23.11
C CYS A 408 -5.50 10.76 24.52
N ARG A 409 -5.07 9.81 25.35
CA ARG A 409 -4.75 10.06 26.77
C ARG A 409 -3.50 10.93 26.89
N ASP A 410 -3.42 11.74 27.96
CA ASP A 410 -2.31 12.67 28.21
C ASP A 410 -0.92 12.01 28.11
N MET A 411 -0.78 10.78 28.63
CA MET A 411 0.46 10.00 28.54
C MET A 411 0.78 9.52 27.12
N GLU A 412 -0.23 9.22 26.30
CA GLU A 412 -0.05 8.83 24.90
C GLU A 412 0.44 10.03 24.08
N LEU A 413 -0.13 11.21 24.32
CA LEU A 413 0.30 12.47 23.72
C LEU A 413 1.74 12.83 24.15
N CYS A 414 2.10 12.63 25.42
CA CYS A 414 3.44 12.85 25.92
C CYS A 414 4.49 11.89 25.30
N LEU A 415 4.15 10.61 25.16
CA LEU A 415 5.02 9.63 24.51
C LEU A 415 5.14 9.88 23.00
N ALA A 416 4.07 10.32 22.34
CA ALA A 416 4.10 10.74 20.94
C ALA A 416 4.94 12.00 20.72
N LEU A 417 4.84 13.00 21.61
CA LEU A 417 5.72 14.18 21.60
C LEU A 417 7.18 13.76 21.76
N THR A 418 7.47 12.85 22.70
CA THR A 418 8.83 12.31 22.92
C THR A 418 9.36 11.62 21.66
N ALA A 419 8.52 10.81 21.00
CA ALA A 419 8.87 10.07 19.79
C ALA A 419 9.13 11.00 18.58
N ALA A 420 8.28 12.01 18.37
CA ALA A 420 8.52 13.08 17.40
C ALA A 420 9.80 13.87 17.71
N THR A 421 10.10 14.10 19.00
CA THR A 421 11.31 14.80 19.45
C THR A 421 12.57 13.98 19.18
N SER A 422 12.57 12.66 19.42
CA SER A 422 13.70 11.78 19.05
C SER A 422 13.94 11.74 17.55
N SER A 423 12.88 11.62 16.74
CA SER A 423 13.04 11.53 15.28
C SER A 423 13.24 12.90 14.60
N SER A 424 13.48 13.97 15.37
CA SER A 424 13.60 15.36 14.89
C SER A 424 12.43 15.82 13.99
N GLN A 425 11.23 15.28 14.21
CA GLN A 425 10.01 15.63 13.50
C GLN A 425 9.41 16.93 14.07
N VAL A 426 10.15 18.03 13.91
CA VAL A 426 9.86 19.35 14.52
C VAL A 426 8.44 19.82 14.23
N GLY A 427 7.90 19.59 13.03
CA GLY A 427 6.52 19.95 12.69
C GLY A 427 5.47 19.19 13.51
N ILE A 428 5.71 17.90 13.82
CA ILE A 428 4.83 17.11 14.68
C ILE A 428 5.00 17.51 16.14
N ALA A 429 6.24 17.70 16.61
CA ALA A 429 6.50 18.13 17.98
C ALA A 429 5.85 19.50 18.27
N ALA A 430 5.90 20.44 17.31
CA ALA A 430 5.21 21.73 17.39
C ALA A 430 3.68 21.61 17.43
N TYR A 431 3.11 20.65 16.69
CA TYR A 431 1.67 20.38 16.73
C TYR A 431 1.25 19.71 18.06
N LEU A 432 2.02 18.74 18.56
CA LEU A 432 1.67 17.99 19.78
C LEU A 432 1.90 18.77 21.07
N LEU A 433 2.92 19.63 21.15
CA LEU A 433 3.31 20.31 22.38
C LEU A 433 2.14 21.07 23.07
N PRO A 434 1.28 21.86 22.37
CA PRO A 434 0.13 22.51 22.99
C PRO A 434 -0.98 21.57 23.48
N HIS A 435 -0.97 20.29 23.07
CA HIS A 435 -1.96 19.30 23.45
C HIS A 435 -1.53 18.43 24.65
N VAL A 436 -0.26 18.43 25.05
CA VAL A 436 0.20 17.72 26.25
C VAL A 436 -0.02 18.60 27.48
N PRO A 437 -0.68 18.14 28.55
CA PRO A 437 -0.90 18.96 29.75
C PRO A 437 0.40 19.35 30.45
N GLN A 438 0.48 20.61 30.88
CA GLN A 438 1.70 21.19 31.46
C GLN A 438 2.23 20.44 32.68
N HIS A 439 1.33 19.85 33.48
CA HIS A 439 1.72 19.07 34.66
C HIS A 439 2.40 17.73 34.29
N VAL A 440 2.06 17.12 33.14
CA VAL A 440 2.72 15.91 32.62
C VAL A 440 4.10 16.28 32.09
N LEU A 441 4.20 17.37 31.32
CA LEU A 441 5.48 17.89 30.80
C LEU A 441 6.46 18.22 31.94
N ALA A 442 5.98 18.84 33.02
CA ALA A 442 6.79 19.15 34.20
C ALA A 442 7.18 17.91 35.02
N ALA A 443 6.30 16.90 35.12
CA ALA A 443 6.58 15.68 35.87
C ALA A 443 7.55 14.72 35.17
N LEU A 444 7.62 14.76 33.83
CA LEU A 444 8.44 13.87 33.00
C LEU A 444 9.55 14.63 32.23
N SER A 445 9.88 15.85 32.65
CA SER A 445 10.72 16.77 31.88
C SER A 445 12.13 16.23 31.60
N ILE A 446 12.67 15.45 32.53
CA ILE A 446 14.00 14.84 32.43
C ILE A 446 13.92 13.60 31.51
N GLU A 447 12.91 12.77 31.71
CA GLU A 447 12.66 11.53 31.02
C GLU A 447 12.39 11.75 29.53
N ILE A 448 11.59 12.77 29.19
CA ILE A 448 11.32 13.20 27.80
C ILE A 448 12.64 13.52 27.09
N LEU A 449 13.51 14.33 27.71
CA LEU A 449 14.78 14.73 27.09
C LEU A 449 15.78 13.59 27.01
N LYS A 450 15.89 12.75 28.06
CA LYS A 450 16.74 11.53 28.04
C LYS A 450 16.33 10.58 26.92
N ALA A 451 15.04 10.22 26.84
CA ALA A 451 14.51 9.31 25.82
C ALA A 451 14.60 9.90 24.40
N ALA A 452 14.38 11.22 24.26
CA ALA A 452 14.57 11.90 22.98
C ALA A 452 16.03 11.85 22.51
N GLY A 453 16.99 12.04 23.42
CA GLY A 453 18.42 11.95 23.11
C GLY A 453 18.91 10.54 22.80
N GLU A 454 18.48 9.54 23.57
CA GLU A 454 18.81 8.12 23.35
C GLU A 454 18.39 7.63 21.96
N ARG A 455 17.19 8.02 21.51
CA ARG A 455 16.60 7.57 20.24
C ARG A 455 16.83 8.56 19.08
N SER A 456 17.75 9.51 19.26
CA SER A 456 17.95 10.66 18.36
C SER A 456 18.44 10.33 16.94
N GLY A 457 18.96 9.12 16.72
CA GLY A 457 19.49 8.70 15.41
C GLY A 457 20.65 9.56 14.87
N GLY A 458 21.26 10.40 15.73
CA GLY A 458 22.33 11.34 15.36
C GLY A 458 21.88 12.80 15.14
N SER A 459 20.60 13.15 15.28
CA SER A 459 20.13 14.55 15.27
C SER A 459 19.42 14.93 16.57
N LEU A 460 19.89 16.00 17.21
CA LEU A 460 19.26 16.58 18.40
C LEU A 460 18.41 17.82 18.06
N ASP A 461 18.00 18.00 16.80
CA ASP A 461 17.21 19.15 16.36
C ASP A 461 15.83 19.20 17.01
N GLY A 462 15.20 18.04 17.25
CA GLY A 462 13.96 17.93 18.04
C GLY A 462 14.15 18.37 19.50
N VAL A 463 15.22 17.91 20.17
CA VAL A 463 15.57 18.35 21.54
C VAL A 463 15.82 19.86 21.58
N ALA A 464 16.58 20.38 20.60
CA ALA A 464 16.84 21.80 20.46
C ALA A 464 15.55 22.60 20.21
N PHE A 465 14.61 22.06 19.44
CA PHE A 465 13.29 22.66 19.22
C PHE A 465 12.48 22.70 20.52
N LEU A 466 12.43 21.60 21.28
CA LEU A 466 11.63 21.50 22.51
C LEU A 466 12.11 22.50 23.58
N LEU A 467 13.44 22.63 23.75
CA LEU A 467 14.05 23.62 24.63
C LEU A 467 13.80 25.06 24.16
N ARG A 468 13.99 25.36 22.86
CA ARG A 468 13.66 26.69 22.29
C ARG A 468 12.18 27.05 22.42
N SER A 469 11.29 26.06 22.47
CA SER A 469 9.84 26.29 22.56
C SER A 469 9.35 26.65 23.96
N ASP A 470 10.23 26.61 24.97
CA ASP A 470 9.87 26.71 26.39
C ASP A 470 8.78 25.69 26.76
N PHE A 471 9.09 24.40 26.57
CA PHE A 471 8.10 23.33 26.74
C PHE A 471 7.52 23.21 28.15
N LEU A 472 8.18 23.79 29.17
CA LEU A 472 7.64 23.84 30.53
C LEU A 472 6.77 25.08 30.81
N GLY A 473 6.70 26.04 29.88
CA GLY A 473 6.02 27.32 30.07
C GLY A 473 6.66 28.23 31.13
N ASP A 474 7.83 27.84 31.63
CA ASP A 474 8.68 28.57 32.56
C ASP A 474 10.14 28.48 32.06
N PRO A 475 10.71 29.60 31.59
CA PRO A 475 12.09 29.65 31.13
C PRO A 475 13.10 29.14 32.18
N ALA A 476 12.87 29.42 33.46
CA ALA A 476 13.79 29.04 34.52
C ALA A 476 13.78 27.51 34.72
N ALA A 477 12.60 26.89 34.76
CA ALA A 477 12.47 25.43 34.78
C ALA A 477 13.07 24.78 33.53
N THR A 478 12.79 25.30 32.33
CA THR A 478 13.30 24.73 31.06
C THR A 478 14.83 24.72 31.03
N TYR A 479 15.49 25.82 31.46
CA TYR A 479 16.95 25.85 31.59
C TYR A 479 17.47 24.94 32.72
N ALA A 480 16.82 24.93 33.89
CA ALA A 480 17.26 24.11 35.03
C ALA A 480 17.24 22.61 34.72
N VAL A 481 16.25 22.12 33.97
CA VAL A 481 16.18 20.72 33.53
C VAL A 481 17.32 20.38 32.56
N ALA A 482 17.58 21.23 31.56
CA ALA A 482 18.68 21.03 30.61
C ALA A 482 20.06 21.01 31.31
N ASP A 483 20.26 21.92 32.25
CA ASP A 483 21.47 22.08 33.06
C ASP A 483 21.64 20.93 34.09
N SER A 484 20.54 20.41 34.64
CA SER A 484 20.54 19.20 35.47
C SER A 484 20.98 17.96 34.70
N ILE A 485 20.54 17.78 33.45
CA ILE A 485 20.98 16.65 32.60
C ILE A 485 22.44 16.85 32.16
N ALA A 486 22.84 18.08 31.82
CA ALA A 486 24.21 18.40 31.43
C ALA A 486 25.24 18.09 32.54
N ARG A 487 24.87 18.29 33.81
CA ARG A 487 25.70 17.98 34.99
C ARG A 487 25.49 16.56 35.55
N SER A 488 24.70 15.72 34.88
CA SER A 488 24.35 14.40 35.38
C SER A 488 25.42 13.35 35.05
N ASP A 489 26.01 12.78 36.10
CA ASP A 489 26.88 11.59 36.04
C ASP A 489 26.09 10.28 35.82
N ASP A 490 24.77 10.35 35.67
CA ASP A 490 23.91 9.21 35.32
C ASP A 490 24.28 8.64 33.94
N GLU A 491 24.74 7.40 33.91
CA GLU A 491 25.09 6.63 32.71
C GLU A 491 23.89 6.37 31.78
N ALA A 492 22.65 6.50 32.27
CA ALA A 492 21.45 6.44 31.44
C ALA A 492 21.24 7.69 30.55
N VAL A 493 22.08 8.74 30.69
CA VAL A 493 22.09 9.89 29.79
C VAL A 493 23.02 9.62 28.60
N ALA A 494 22.45 9.59 27.39
CA ALA A 494 23.20 9.46 26.14
C ALA A 494 24.37 10.49 26.07
N PRO A 495 25.61 10.07 25.79
CA PRO A 495 26.78 10.97 25.77
C PRO A 495 26.62 12.18 24.83
N GLU A 496 25.99 11.97 23.67
CA GLU A 496 25.71 12.98 22.66
C GLU A 496 24.75 14.05 23.19
N LEU A 497 23.69 13.64 23.91
CA LEU A 497 22.78 14.54 24.59
C LEU A 497 23.52 15.33 25.69
N ARG A 498 24.35 14.64 26.50
CA ARG A 498 25.12 15.29 27.57
C ARG A 498 26.05 16.36 27.00
N SER A 499 26.83 16.06 25.95
CA SER A 499 27.72 17.02 25.29
C SER A 499 26.94 18.19 24.70
N PHE A 500 25.86 17.91 23.95
CA PHE A 500 25.02 18.95 23.34
C PHE A 500 24.46 19.94 24.37
N LEU A 501 23.96 19.43 25.52
CA LEU A 501 23.44 20.27 26.59
C LEU A 501 24.57 21.02 27.32
N GLN A 502 25.71 20.37 27.58
CA GLN A 502 26.90 21.01 28.15
C GLN A 502 27.41 22.18 27.29
N GLU A 503 27.46 22.01 25.97
CA GLU A 503 27.96 23.01 25.01
C GLU A 503 26.98 24.17 24.76
N ASN A 504 25.67 23.94 24.85
CA ASN A 504 24.66 24.88 24.37
C ASN A 504 23.65 25.36 25.43
N TRP A 505 23.25 24.51 26.38
CA TRP A 505 22.06 24.73 27.23
C TRP A 505 22.33 24.72 28.75
N SER A 506 23.55 24.39 29.17
CA SER A 506 23.97 24.43 30.56
C SER A 506 24.31 25.84 31.07
N GLU A 507 24.42 26.01 32.38
CA GLU A 507 24.98 27.22 33.00
C GLU A 507 26.44 27.46 32.59
N ALA A 508 27.21 26.39 32.41
CA ALA A 508 28.58 26.47 31.89
C ALA A 508 28.62 27.04 30.45
N ALA A 509 27.65 26.65 29.61
CA ALA A 509 27.47 27.20 28.26
C ALA A 509 27.19 28.71 28.29
N PHE A 510 26.38 29.19 29.25
CA PHE A 510 26.13 30.62 29.45
C PHE A 510 27.40 31.39 29.81
N LEU A 511 28.14 30.90 30.80
CA LEU A 511 29.40 31.52 31.26
C LEU A 511 30.46 31.54 30.15
N ASP A 512 30.53 30.49 29.33
CA ASP A 512 31.44 30.45 28.18
C ASP A 512 30.96 31.35 27.03
N GLY A 513 29.65 31.41 26.77
CA GLY A 513 29.05 32.39 25.86
C GLY A 513 29.44 33.83 26.23
N GLN A 514 29.35 34.20 27.52
CA GLN A 514 29.84 35.50 27.98
C GLN A 514 31.35 35.69 27.78
N ARG A 515 32.15 34.63 27.97
CA ARG A 515 33.61 34.65 27.74
C ARG A 515 33.92 34.96 26.27
N GLN A 516 33.27 34.24 25.35
CA GLN A 516 33.36 34.46 23.91
C GLN A 516 32.93 35.89 23.54
N GLY A 517 31.83 36.41 24.11
CA GLY A 517 31.39 37.79 23.92
C GLY A 517 32.40 38.84 24.42
N ARG A 518 33.02 38.61 25.58
CA ARG A 518 34.06 39.48 26.15
C ARG A 518 35.31 39.51 25.27
N GLU A 519 35.73 38.36 24.77
CA GLU A 519 36.88 38.23 23.87
C GLU A 519 36.62 38.89 22.51
N HIS A 520 35.44 38.66 21.93
CA HIS A 520 35.00 39.33 20.71
C HIS A 520 35.02 40.84 20.83
N TYR A 521 34.47 41.39 21.93
CA TYR A 521 34.54 42.83 22.21
C TYR A 521 35.99 43.32 22.33
N MET A 522 36.88 42.59 23.01
CA MET A 522 38.30 42.96 23.10
C MET A 522 38.99 42.94 21.75
N ASN A 523 38.69 41.97 20.89
CA ASN A 523 39.21 41.89 19.53
C ASN A 523 38.69 43.04 18.65
N LEU A 524 37.40 43.37 18.73
CA LEU A 524 36.81 44.56 18.10
C LEU A 524 37.51 45.85 18.56
N VAL A 525 37.75 46.02 19.87
CA VAL A 525 38.45 47.19 20.43
C VAL A 525 39.92 47.24 19.97
N ARG A 526 40.61 46.10 19.84
CA ARG A 526 41.97 46.04 19.26
C ARG A 526 41.97 46.47 17.80
N ILE A 527 41.04 45.95 16.98
CA ILE A 527 40.91 46.33 15.57
C ILE A 527 40.57 47.82 15.43
N LEU A 528 39.64 48.34 16.23
CA LEU A 528 39.33 49.77 16.28
C LEU A 528 40.54 50.61 16.72
N LYS A 529 41.30 50.18 17.73
CA LYS A 529 42.39 50.99 18.29
C LYS A 529 43.68 50.94 17.49
N TRP A 530 44.03 49.80 16.93
CA TRP A 530 45.35 49.49 16.37
C TRP A 530 45.30 48.84 14.98
N GLY A 531 44.12 48.65 14.37
CA GLY A 531 44.00 48.11 13.03
C GLY A 531 44.51 49.08 11.96
N GLY A 532 45.48 48.62 11.16
CA GLY A 532 46.08 49.38 10.05
C GLY A 532 45.46 49.11 8.67
N SER A 533 44.18 48.73 8.62
CA SER A 533 43.45 48.53 7.36
C SER A 533 43.27 49.86 6.62
N PRO A 534 43.35 49.90 5.26
CA PRO A 534 42.95 51.08 4.48
C PRO A 534 41.50 51.52 4.74
N ILE A 535 40.65 50.59 5.19
CA ILE A 535 39.31 50.89 5.73
C ILE A 535 39.42 50.90 7.26
N CYS A 536 39.69 52.07 7.83
CA CYS A 536 39.72 52.30 9.26
C CYS A 536 38.31 52.16 9.85
N LEU A 537 38.04 51.08 10.62
CA LEU A 537 36.74 50.87 11.26
C LEU A 537 36.33 52.01 12.22
N ARG A 538 37.30 52.82 12.69
CA ARG A 538 37.04 54.04 13.48
C ARG A 538 36.23 55.10 12.75
N ASP A 539 36.44 55.22 11.45
CA ASP A 539 35.95 56.32 10.61
C ASP A 539 34.50 56.07 10.16
N LEU A 540 33.98 54.87 10.44
CA LEU A 540 32.61 54.48 10.18
C LEU A 540 31.63 55.06 11.21
N PRO A 541 30.42 55.48 10.79
CA PRO A 541 29.32 55.84 11.70
C PRO A 541 29.06 54.82 12.81
N GLY A 542 28.64 55.30 13.99
CA GLY A 542 28.32 54.46 15.16
C GLY A 542 27.49 53.21 14.84
N PRO A 543 26.30 53.34 14.21
CA PRO A 543 25.45 52.18 13.88
C PRO A 543 26.11 51.17 12.93
N LEU A 544 26.99 51.60 12.01
CA LEU A 544 27.72 50.68 11.14
C LEU A 544 28.81 49.92 11.89
N ARG A 545 29.47 50.54 12.87
CA ARG A 545 30.40 49.85 13.78
C ARG A 545 29.69 48.81 14.65
N VAL A 546 28.48 49.12 15.14
CA VAL A 546 27.62 48.17 15.87
C VAL A 546 27.18 47.01 14.96
N ALA A 547 26.77 47.29 13.72
CA ALA A 547 26.40 46.26 12.76
C ALA A 547 27.56 45.31 12.44
N ILE A 548 28.75 45.83 12.14
CA ILE A 548 29.95 45.00 11.93
C ILE A 548 30.28 44.14 13.15
N ALA A 549 30.08 44.68 14.36
CA ALA A 549 30.35 43.97 15.61
C ALA A 549 29.35 42.86 15.92
N TYR A 550 28.04 43.10 15.78
CA TYR A 550 27.01 42.27 16.41
C TYR A 550 25.90 41.77 15.47
N LEU A 551 25.85 42.21 14.20
CA LEU A 551 24.91 41.66 13.22
C LEU A 551 25.05 40.13 13.00
N PRO A 552 26.24 39.51 13.09
CA PRO A 552 26.36 38.04 13.01
C PRO A 552 25.60 37.34 14.15
N VAL A 553 25.86 37.73 15.41
CA VAL A 553 25.20 37.15 16.60
C VAL A 553 23.69 37.44 16.57
N TYR A 554 23.28 38.64 16.15
CA TYR A 554 21.87 38.97 15.92
C TYR A 554 21.21 38.00 14.92
N ARG A 555 21.85 37.77 13.76
CA ARG A 555 21.33 36.84 12.74
C ARG A 555 21.28 35.41 13.24
N GLU A 556 22.25 34.96 14.03
CA GLU A 556 22.22 33.64 14.67
C GLU A 556 21.06 33.53 15.67
N CYS A 557 20.81 34.56 16.47
CA CYS A 557 19.68 34.62 17.40
C CYS A 557 18.32 34.60 16.69
N ILE A 558 18.15 35.39 15.62
CA ILE A 558 16.93 35.38 14.78
C ILE A 558 16.75 34.02 14.10
N LYS A 559 17.82 33.45 13.53
CA LYS A 559 17.79 32.14 12.86
C LYS A 559 17.51 30.99 13.83
N ALA A 560 17.98 31.08 15.08
CA ALA A 560 17.72 30.05 16.10
C ALA A 560 16.22 29.93 16.42
N GLY A 561 15.51 31.07 16.46
CA GLY A 561 14.06 31.15 16.65
C GLY A 561 13.57 30.67 18.03
N GLY A 562 12.25 30.61 18.20
CA GLY A 562 11.60 30.13 19.41
C GLY A 562 11.33 31.21 20.47
N ARG A 563 11.02 30.75 21.69
CA ARG A 563 10.82 31.57 22.90
C ARG A 563 12.13 31.73 23.68
N LEU A 564 12.91 30.64 23.81
CA LEU A 564 14.21 30.62 24.48
C LEU A 564 15.36 30.56 23.47
N MET A 565 16.48 31.14 23.85
CA MET A 565 17.77 30.97 23.17
C MET A 565 18.58 29.88 23.87
N SER A 566 19.54 29.26 23.17
CA SER A 566 20.55 28.45 23.85
C SER A 566 21.31 29.32 24.85
N GLN A 567 21.68 28.76 26.00
CA GLN A 567 22.43 29.47 27.04
C GLN A 567 23.73 30.07 26.49
N ARG A 568 24.42 29.37 25.59
CA ARG A 568 25.63 29.89 24.91
C ARG A 568 25.35 31.17 24.11
N LEU A 569 24.31 31.19 23.28
CA LEU A 569 23.93 32.39 22.53
C LEU A 569 23.47 33.50 23.49
N ARG A 570 22.63 33.17 24.48
CA ARG A 570 22.18 34.11 25.52
C ARG A 570 23.38 34.78 26.23
N GLY A 571 24.42 34.03 26.57
CA GLY A 571 25.64 34.55 27.22
C GLY A 571 26.42 35.53 26.34
N GLN A 572 26.63 35.20 25.06
CA GLN A 572 27.24 36.14 24.10
C GLN A 572 26.41 37.41 23.95
N PHE A 573 25.09 37.25 23.93
CA PHE A 573 24.13 38.31 23.62
C PHE A 573 23.94 39.30 24.78
N VAL A 574 23.86 38.81 26.03
CA VAL A 574 23.88 39.64 27.24
C VAL A 574 25.16 40.48 27.29
N GLU A 575 26.32 39.91 26.97
CA GLU A 575 27.57 40.66 26.91
C GLU A 575 27.57 41.72 25.81
N ALA A 576 27.04 41.43 24.61
CA ALA A 576 26.89 42.40 23.53
C ALA A 576 26.01 43.60 23.95
N VAL A 577 24.83 43.33 24.51
CA VAL A 577 23.89 44.35 25.02
C VAL A 577 24.53 45.19 26.13
N ARG A 578 25.22 44.55 27.08
CA ARG A 578 25.96 45.24 28.16
C ARG A 578 27.01 46.21 27.63
N ARG A 579 27.68 45.90 26.51
CA ARG A 579 28.66 46.78 25.85
C ARG A 579 28.05 47.94 25.06
N LEU A 580 26.78 47.86 24.70
CA LEU A 580 26.05 48.94 24.03
C LEU A 580 25.38 49.90 25.00
N GLY A 581 25.42 49.62 26.31
CA GLY A 581 24.89 50.49 27.36
C GLY A 581 23.53 50.06 27.91
N GLY A 582 23.04 48.85 27.57
CA GLY A 582 21.72 48.35 27.99
C GLY A 582 21.52 48.08 29.50
N GLY A 583 22.49 48.41 30.35
CA GLY A 583 22.43 48.16 31.80
C GLY A 583 22.73 46.70 32.20
N VAL A 584 22.48 46.39 33.47
CA VAL A 584 22.66 45.04 34.05
C VAL A 584 21.37 44.25 33.87
N LEU A 585 21.19 43.68 32.68
CA LEU A 585 20.03 42.84 32.31
C LEU A 585 20.25 41.37 32.72
N GLU A 586 20.73 41.14 33.95
CA GLU A 586 21.02 39.79 34.47
C GLU A 586 19.75 38.92 34.64
N GLU A 587 18.59 39.55 34.85
CA GLU A 587 17.30 38.88 35.05
C GLU A 587 16.44 38.73 33.79
N VAL A 588 16.92 39.15 32.60
CA VAL A 588 16.12 39.04 31.37
C VAL A 588 16.04 37.57 30.91
N ASN A 589 14.92 36.95 31.22
CA ASN A 589 14.58 35.57 30.85
C ASN A 589 13.98 35.45 29.44
N GLN A 590 13.71 36.56 28.75
CA GLN A 590 13.08 36.57 27.43
C GLN A 590 14.05 37.06 26.34
N GLY A 591 14.41 36.19 25.39
CA GLY A 591 15.34 36.53 24.30
C GLY A 591 14.87 37.70 23.42
N ARG A 592 13.55 37.96 23.35
CA ARG A 592 12.96 39.08 22.60
C ARG A 592 13.34 40.46 23.16
N GLU A 593 13.46 40.60 24.47
CA GLU A 593 13.81 41.88 25.10
C GLU A 593 15.26 42.26 24.79
N LEU A 594 16.17 41.28 24.85
CA LEU A 594 17.57 41.47 24.44
C LEU A 594 17.68 41.80 22.93
N LEU A 595 16.83 41.18 22.09
CA LEU A 595 16.81 41.45 20.64
C LEU A 595 16.43 42.91 20.35
N ALA A 596 15.38 43.41 20.99
CA ALA A 596 14.93 44.80 20.85
C ALA A 596 16.02 45.82 21.21
N VAL A 597 16.84 45.56 22.23
CA VAL A 597 17.96 46.45 22.60
C VAL A 597 19.02 46.49 21.49
N LEU A 598 19.37 45.35 20.90
CA LEU A 598 20.34 45.35 19.80
C LEU A 598 19.77 45.95 18.51
N GLU A 599 18.52 45.64 18.17
CA GLU A 599 17.80 46.22 17.02
C GLU A 599 17.80 47.75 17.06
N HIS A 600 17.60 48.35 18.24
CA HIS A 600 17.63 49.81 18.41
C HIS A 600 18.97 50.45 18.00
N HIS A 601 20.09 49.71 18.10
CA HIS A 601 21.42 50.18 17.73
C HIS A 601 21.85 49.76 16.31
N LEU A 602 21.06 48.94 15.62
CA LEU A 602 21.32 48.51 14.24
C LEU A 602 20.68 49.46 13.21
N PRO A 603 21.31 49.68 12.04
CA PRO A 603 20.69 50.40 10.94
C PRO A 603 19.37 49.73 10.48
N PRO A 604 18.23 50.46 10.38
CA PRO A 604 16.92 49.85 10.12
C PRO A 604 16.84 48.97 8.86
N PHE A 605 17.57 49.34 7.80
CA PHE A 605 17.61 48.55 6.55
C PHE A 605 18.24 47.16 6.73
N LEU A 606 19.11 46.95 7.74
CA LEU A 606 19.69 45.63 8.06
C LEU A 606 18.76 44.75 8.91
N VAL A 607 17.70 45.33 9.47
CA VAL A 607 16.70 44.66 10.33
C VAL A 607 15.43 44.34 9.51
N GLN A 608 15.01 45.28 8.65
CA GLN A 608 13.77 45.17 7.85
C GLN A 608 13.76 44.02 6.84
N ASP A 609 14.92 43.63 6.30
CA ASP A 609 15.03 42.47 5.39
C ASP A 609 14.67 41.14 6.06
N PHE A 610 14.80 41.04 7.39
CA PHE A 610 14.55 39.81 8.16
C PHE A 610 13.13 39.76 8.73
N ALA A 611 12.53 40.90 9.07
CA ALA A 611 11.15 40.98 9.54
C ALA A 611 10.10 40.53 8.50
N ARG A 612 10.45 40.49 7.21
CA ARG A 612 9.58 40.01 6.12
C ARG A 612 9.66 38.49 5.87
N GLY A 613 10.58 37.78 6.53
CA GLY A 613 10.78 36.33 6.37
C GLY A 613 10.18 35.48 7.49
N SER A 614 9.24 36.02 8.29
CA SER A 614 8.68 35.35 9.47
C SER A 614 7.20 35.66 9.67
N ILE A 615 6.44 35.57 8.57
CA ILE A 615 4.98 35.38 8.55
C ILE A 615 4.73 33.97 7.99
#